data_AF-A0A7Y2XK49-F1
#
_entry.id   AF-A0A7Y2XK49-F1
#
_cell.length_a   1.000
_cell.length_b   1.000
_cell.length_c   1.000
_cell.angle_alpha   90.00
_cell.angle_beta   90.00
_cell.angle_gamma   90.00
#
_symmetry.space_group_name_H-M   'P 1'
#
loop_
_entity.id
_entity.type
_entity.pdbx_description
1 polymer ?
#
loop_
_entity_poly.entity_id
_entity_poly.type
_entity_poly.pdbx_seq_one_letter_code
_entity_poly.pdbx_strand_id
1 'polypeptide(L)'
;MSKSPNSNIFIPAIGGAALLLGGAFGIANIGYGNDRIETLQSNLESERAAAEAQVTRVGELETALSEAQARAAEQLATLEETTASQLSGMEQQLATLKAQLETASQGGDLMLAATSVAASVGTESAPASGDAFGLGRAALEEELAAWDVDVLPDGRGLPEGSGDVWTGDEVFGEQCAACHGDFAEGRDAWPVLAGGFDTLADRDPVKTVGSYWPYLSTVWDYVHRSMPFGAAGTLTDDEVYAITAYILYSNDLVDDDFVLSRETFADVAMYNADGFIVDDRPVTEYPIWTGEPCMSDCKSAPAEITRRSSDVGVTPADDGSMAESLMEQQLASLGGNEWGAERVAGSVFMDPDAAAAEEAAMEEAPEEQVASTETATDATETTAGPDPALVAAGKSAFRQCASCHQIGEGAKNRSGPQLNGVYGRVVGSVDGFKYSNAVKDANSEGVVWNDETLAGFLADPKGYLKGTRMSFRGVRDDEDLAAIIAYLASFAE
;
A
#
# COMPACT_ATOMS: atom_id res chain seq x y z
N MET A 1 -106.68 -17.80 18.60
CA MET A 1 -106.56 -19.01 17.74
C MET A 1 -105.41 -18.72 16.77
N SER A 2 -104.32 -19.46 16.61
CA SER A 2 -103.95 -20.84 16.92
C SER A 2 -102.42 -21.00 16.70
N LYS A 3 -101.75 -21.68 17.66
CA LYS A 3 -100.59 -22.62 17.56
C LYS A 3 -99.24 -22.21 16.92
N SER A 4 -98.19 -22.43 17.71
CA SER A 4 -96.80 -22.77 17.30
C SER A 4 -96.69 -24.30 17.08
N PRO A 5 -95.72 -24.85 16.29
CA PRO A 5 -94.44 -25.28 16.90
C PRO A 5 -93.15 -25.17 16.03
N ASN A 6 -92.06 -24.81 16.72
CA ASN A 6 -90.70 -25.39 16.75
C ASN A 6 -89.87 -25.57 15.46
N SER A 7 -88.84 -24.71 15.38
CA SER A 7 -87.67 -24.78 14.51
C SER A 7 -86.71 -25.91 14.90
N ASN A 8 -86.29 -26.69 13.90
CA ASN A 8 -85.16 -27.62 13.99
C ASN A 8 -83.84 -26.82 14.03
N ILE A 9 -83.09 -26.98 15.12
CA ILE A 9 -81.70 -26.53 15.24
C ILE A 9 -80.81 -27.57 14.55
N PHE A 10 -80.22 -27.20 13.42
CA PHE A 10 -79.07 -27.88 12.84
C PHE A 10 -77.82 -27.45 13.61
N ILE A 11 -77.23 -28.36 14.39
CA ILE A 11 -75.88 -28.21 14.94
C ILE A 11 -74.89 -28.70 13.86
N PRO A 12 -74.03 -27.84 13.29
CA PRO A 12 -73.05 -28.30 12.33
C PRO A 12 -71.88 -29.00 13.04
N ALA A 13 -71.56 -30.20 12.56
CA ALA A 13 -70.49 -31.10 13.01
C ALA A 13 -69.06 -30.57 12.74
N ILE A 14 -68.83 -29.26 12.85
CA ILE A 14 -67.55 -28.61 12.49
C ILE A 14 -66.64 -28.42 13.73
N GLY A 15 -67.20 -28.46 14.95
CA GLY A 15 -66.42 -28.26 16.18
C GLY A 15 -65.47 -29.42 16.56
N GLY A 16 -65.76 -30.66 16.16
CA GLY A 16 -64.96 -31.83 16.54
C GLY A 16 -63.64 -31.97 15.78
N ALA A 17 -63.60 -31.56 14.50
CA ALA A 17 -62.40 -31.68 13.67
C ALA A 17 -61.34 -30.63 14.02
N ALA A 18 -61.76 -29.41 14.40
CA ALA A 18 -60.83 -28.33 14.76
C ALA A 18 -60.11 -28.58 16.10
N LEU A 19 -60.78 -29.21 17.08
CA LEU A 19 -60.16 -29.58 18.36
C LEU A 19 -59.17 -30.74 18.23
N LEU A 20 -59.44 -31.71 17.35
CA LEU A 20 -58.53 -32.83 17.09
C LEU A 20 -57.29 -32.38 16.30
N LEU A 21 -57.43 -31.47 15.34
CA LEU A 21 -56.31 -30.91 14.58
C LEU A 21 -55.45 -29.95 15.44
N GLY A 22 -56.08 -29.14 16.30
CA GLY A 22 -55.35 -28.28 17.24
C GLY A 22 -54.56 -29.07 18.30
N GLY A 23 -55.13 -30.17 18.82
CA GLY A 23 -54.42 -31.08 19.73
C GLY A 23 -53.25 -31.80 19.06
N ALA A 24 -53.42 -32.27 17.83
CA ALA A 24 -52.35 -32.92 17.07
C ALA A 24 -51.20 -31.94 16.72
N PHE A 25 -51.52 -30.68 16.39
CA PHE A 25 -50.52 -29.66 16.10
C PHE A 25 -49.76 -29.20 17.36
N GLY A 26 -50.44 -29.11 18.51
CA GLY A 26 -49.81 -28.81 19.80
C GLY A 26 -48.85 -29.91 20.28
N ILE A 27 -49.22 -31.19 20.13
CA ILE A 27 -48.37 -32.33 20.49
C ILE A 27 -47.16 -32.44 19.56
N ALA A 28 -47.33 -32.19 18.25
CA ALA A 28 -46.23 -32.21 17.29
C ALA A 28 -45.20 -31.09 17.55
N ASN A 29 -45.64 -29.89 17.92
CA ASN A 29 -44.73 -28.77 18.23
C ASN A 29 -43.99 -28.96 19.57
N ILE A 30 -44.61 -29.58 20.58
CA ILE A 30 -43.93 -29.93 21.83
C ILE A 30 -42.87 -31.02 21.58
N GLY A 31 -43.18 -32.02 20.75
CA GLY A 31 -42.20 -33.04 20.34
C GLY A 31 -41.00 -32.43 19.61
N TYR A 32 -41.24 -31.54 18.66
CA TYR A 32 -40.19 -30.84 17.92
C TYR A 32 -39.29 -29.98 18.83
N GLY A 33 -39.88 -29.30 19.82
CA GLY A 33 -39.13 -28.52 20.81
C GLY A 33 -38.25 -29.38 21.70
N ASN A 34 -38.74 -30.55 22.14
CA ASN A 34 -37.98 -31.46 23.00
C ASN A 34 -36.80 -32.11 22.25
N ASP A 35 -37.01 -32.56 21.00
CA ASP A 35 -35.94 -33.15 20.18
C ASP A 35 -34.81 -32.14 19.91
N ARG A 36 -35.17 -30.87 19.70
CA ARG A 36 -34.21 -29.77 19.53
C ARG A 36 -33.41 -29.50 20.80
N ILE A 37 -34.06 -29.53 21.97
CA ILE A 37 -33.41 -29.33 23.27
C ILE A 37 -32.44 -30.48 23.55
N GLU A 38 -32.83 -31.73 23.32
CA GLU A 38 -31.98 -32.90 23.51
C GLU A 38 -30.76 -32.87 22.57
N THR A 39 -30.97 -32.48 21.31
CA THR A 39 -29.88 -32.30 20.34
C THR A 39 -28.90 -31.20 20.79
N LEU A 40 -29.42 -30.06 21.27
CA LEU A 40 -28.57 -28.96 21.74
C LEU A 40 -27.80 -29.33 23.02
N GLN A 41 -28.40 -30.08 23.93
CA GLN A 41 -27.73 -30.59 25.13
C GLN A 41 -26.62 -31.57 24.77
N SER A 42 -26.87 -32.50 23.84
CA SER A 42 -25.85 -33.42 23.35
C SER A 42 -24.68 -32.70 22.65
N ASN A 43 -24.97 -31.67 21.85
CA ASN A 43 -23.93 -30.86 21.23
C ASN A 43 -23.12 -30.08 22.27
N LEU A 44 -23.77 -29.50 23.28
CA LEU A 44 -23.09 -28.78 24.37
C LEU A 44 -22.18 -29.72 25.18
N GLU A 45 -22.62 -30.94 25.48
CA GLU A 45 -21.81 -31.95 26.16
C GLU A 45 -20.60 -32.38 25.31
N SER A 46 -20.79 -32.56 24.00
CA SER A 46 -19.71 -32.85 23.06
C SER A 46 -18.68 -31.72 22.99
N GLU A 47 -19.12 -30.48 22.88
CA GLU A 47 -18.25 -29.29 22.86
C GLU A 47 -17.50 -29.13 24.19
N ARG A 48 -18.16 -29.38 25.32
CA ARG A 48 -17.51 -29.36 26.64
C ARG A 48 -16.43 -30.44 26.76
N ALA A 49 -16.70 -31.66 26.30
CA ALA A 49 -15.72 -32.73 26.30
C ALA A 49 -14.51 -32.40 25.38
N ALA A 50 -14.76 -31.76 24.24
CA ALA A 50 -13.70 -31.27 23.36
C ALA A 50 -12.85 -30.17 24.03
N ALA A 51 -13.48 -29.23 24.74
CA ALA A 51 -12.80 -28.19 25.49
C ALA A 51 -11.94 -28.76 26.64
N GLU A 52 -12.47 -29.74 27.39
CA GLU A 52 -11.72 -30.41 28.46
C GLU A 52 -10.48 -31.15 27.91
N ALA A 53 -10.61 -31.81 26.74
CA ALA A 53 -9.48 -32.44 26.06
C ALA A 53 -8.42 -31.43 25.58
N GLN A 54 -8.85 -30.24 25.14
CA GLN A 54 -7.92 -29.17 24.77
C GLN A 54 -7.16 -28.64 25.99
N VAL A 55 -7.82 -28.46 27.14
CA VAL A 55 -7.16 -28.03 28.39
C VAL A 55 -6.09 -29.05 28.82
N THR A 56 -6.37 -30.36 28.72
CA THR A 56 -5.36 -31.39 29.00
C THR A 56 -4.16 -31.27 28.07
N ARG A 57 -4.38 -31.07 26.76
CA ARG A 57 -3.31 -30.89 25.78
C ARG A 57 -2.46 -29.65 26.05
N VAL A 58 -3.06 -28.55 26.50
CA VAL A 58 -2.33 -27.35 26.90
C VAL A 58 -1.41 -27.65 28.09
N GLY A 59 -1.88 -28.36 29.12
CA GLY A 59 -1.03 -28.77 30.25
C GLY A 59 0.13 -29.70 29.85
N GLU A 60 -0.09 -30.60 28.90
CA GLU A 60 0.98 -31.44 28.32
C GLU A 60 2.02 -30.60 27.57
N LEU A 61 1.57 -29.60 26.80
CA LEU A 61 2.45 -28.68 26.07
C LEU A 61 3.24 -27.76 27.01
N GLU A 62 2.63 -27.27 28.09
CA GLU A 62 3.33 -26.48 29.12
C GLU A 62 4.45 -27.30 29.78
N THR A 63 4.16 -28.58 30.07
CA THR A 63 5.17 -29.50 30.62
C THR A 63 6.30 -29.72 29.61
N ALA A 64 5.97 -29.99 28.35
CA ALA A 64 6.95 -30.19 27.29
C ALA A 64 7.81 -28.94 27.03
N LEU A 65 7.23 -27.74 27.12
CA LEU A 65 7.93 -26.48 26.98
C LEU A 65 8.94 -26.27 28.11
N SER A 66 8.54 -26.55 29.36
CA SER A 66 9.43 -26.49 30.53
C SER A 66 10.63 -27.44 30.39
N GLU A 67 10.38 -28.68 29.95
CA GLU A 67 11.45 -29.66 29.70
C GLU A 67 12.37 -29.26 28.52
N ALA A 68 11.82 -28.59 27.50
CA ALA A 68 12.62 -28.07 26.39
C ALA A 68 13.51 -26.90 26.83
N GLN A 69 12.99 -25.99 27.65
CA GLN A 69 13.75 -24.87 28.21
C GLN A 69 14.89 -25.36 29.12
N ALA A 70 14.63 -26.37 29.96
CA ALA A 70 15.67 -26.96 30.82
C ALA A 70 16.80 -27.58 29.99
N ARG A 71 16.48 -28.31 28.91
CA ARG A 71 17.48 -28.86 27.99
C ARG A 71 18.27 -27.78 27.27
N ALA A 72 17.60 -26.72 26.79
CA ALA A 72 18.27 -25.60 26.14
C ALA A 72 19.27 -24.89 27.07
N ALA A 73 18.92 -24.72 28.35
CA ALA A 73 19.82 -24.14 29.34
C ALA A 73 21.07 -25.00 29.59
N GLU A 74 20.93 -26.32 29.65
CA GLU A 74 22.07 -27.24 29.79
C GLU A 74 22.99 -27.23 28.56
N GLN A 75 22.40 -27.18 27.36
CA GLN A 75 23.16 -27.06 26.11
C GLN A 75 23.92 -25.74 26.02
N LEU A 76 23.29 -24.64 26.44
CA LEU A 76 23.93 -23.32 26.43
C LEU A 76 25.14 -23.27 27.38
N ALA A 77 25.01 -23.84 28.58
CA ALA A 77 26.14 -23.97 29.50
C ALA A 77 27.29 -24.81 28.91
N THR A 78 26.97 -25.89 28.20
CA THR A 78 27.96 -26.74 27.53
C THR A 78 28.66 -26.02 26.37
N LEU A 79 27.91 -25.22 25.60
CA LEU A 79 28.44 -24.37 24.53
C LEU A 79 29.38 -23.29 25.07
N GLU A 80 29.02 -22.63 26.16
CA GLU A 80 29.88 -21.64 26.82
C GLU A 80 31.20 -22.27 27.28
N GLU A 81 31.16 -23.47 27.88
CA GLU A 81 32.38 -24.17 28.31
C GLU A 81 33.24 -24.62 27.11
N THR A 82 32.61 -25.12 26.04
CA THR A 82 33.31 -25.57 24.82
C THR A 82 33.93 -24.40 24.07
N THR A 83 33.20 -23.29 23.91
CA THR A 83 33.71 -22.08 23.25
C THR A 83 34.85 -21.46 24.05
N ALA A 84 34.75 -21.39 25.38
CA ALA A 84 35.85 -20.95 26.24
C ALA A 84 37.10 -21.85 26.07
N SER A 85 36.91 -23.17 25.98
CA SER A 85 38.00 -24.12 25.74
C SER A 85 38.65 -23.90 24.36
N GLN A 86 37.85 -23.79 23.29
CA GLN A 86 38.34 -23.55 21.94
C GLN A 86 39.10 -22.22 21.82
N LEU A 87 38.59 -21.15 22.44
CA LEU A 87 39.21 -19.83 22.43
C LEU A 87 40.58 -19.87 23.13
N SER A 88 40.68 -20.57 24.27
CA SER A 88 41.97 -20.80 24.94
C SER A 88 42.96 -21.61 24.09
N GLY A 89 42.47 -22.57 23.31
CA GLY A 89 43.27 -23.35 22.37
C GLY A 89 43.81 -22.50 21.22
N MET A 90 42.96 -21.64 20.64
CA MET A 90 43.36 -20.70 19.59
C MET A 90 44.38 -19.67 20.09
N GLU A 91 44.24 -19.18 21.32
CA GLU A 91 45.23 -18.28 21.94
C GLU A 91 46.61 -18.96 22.09
N GLN A 92 46.65 -20.24 22.49
CA GLN A 92 47.89 -21.01 22.57
C GLN A 92 48.51 -21.25 21.19
N GLN A 93 47.70 -21.55 20.17
CA GLN A 93 48.16 -21.68 18.79
C GLN A 93 48.73 -20.37 18.26
N LEU A 94 48.05 -19.25 18.49
CA LEU A 94 48.52 -17.91 18.13
C LEU A 94 49.85 -17.57 18.81
N ALA A 95 49.98 -17.87 20.11
CA ALA A 95 51.22 -17.65 20.84
C ALA A 95 52.37 -18.49 20.28
N THR A 96 52.09 -19.74 19.90
CA THR A 96 53.07 -20.64 19.27
C THR A 96 53.48 -20.14 17.89
N LEU A 97 52.53 -19.71 17.06
CA LEU A 97 52.80 -19.12 15.74
C LEU A 97 53.64 -17.85 15.85
N LYS A 98 53.34 -16.98 16.81
CA LYS A 98 54.14 -15.77 17.08
C LYS A 98 55.58 -16.12 17.45
N ALA A 99 55.78 -17.10 18.33
CA ALA A 99 57.13 -17.56 18.70
C ALA A 99 57.90 -18.19 17.52
N GLN A 100 57.22 -18.96 16.66
CA GLN A 100 57.80 -19.51 15.45
C GLN A 100 58.18 -18.42 14.44
N LEU A 101 57.32 -17.40 14.27
CA LEU A 101 57.57 -16.25 13.40
C LEU A 101 58.76 -15.42 13.90
N GLU A 102 58.85 -15.16 15.21
CA GLU A 102 59.99 -14.45 15.80
C GLU A 102 61.30 -15.23 15.60
N THR A 103 61.27 -16.55 15.78
CA THR A 103 62.43 -17.42 15.54
C THR A 103 62.84 -17.43 14.07
N ALA A 104 61.88 -17.48 13.15
CA ALA A 104 62.11 -17.39 11.70
C ALA A 104 62.63 -16.01 11.26
N SER A 105 62.25 -14.94 11.96
CA SER A 105 62.74 -13.58 11.68
C SER A 105 64.21 -13.38 12.10
N GLN A 106 64.72 -14.18 13.04
CA GLN A 106 66.10 -14.07 13.57
C GLN A 106 67.09 -14.98 12.84
N GLY A 107 66.64 -16.09 12.25
CA GLY A 107 67.46 -16.96 11.41
C GLY A 107 67.16 -16.69 9.94
N GLY A 108 67.99 -15.89 9.26
CA GLY A 108 67.77 -15.41 7.89
C GLY A 108 67.73 -16.48 6.79
N ASP A 109 66.71 -17.34 6.82
CA ASP A 109 66.38 -18.31 5.77
C ASP A 109 64.84 -18.48 5.70
N LEU A 110 64.18 -17.47 5.12
CA LEU A 110 62.72 -17.32 5.01
C LEU A 110 62.04 -18.46 4.22
N MET A 111 62.82 -19.28 3.50
CA MET A 111 62.32 -20.26 2.55
C MET A 111 61.95 -21.62 3.19
N LEU A 112 62.42 -21.92 4.41
CA LEU A 112 62.12 -23.18 5.11
C LEU A 112 60.91 -23.08 6.08
N ALA A 113 60.52 -21.86 6.47
CA ALA A 113 59.38 -21.61 7.37
C ALA A 113 58.01 -21.63 6.65
N ALA A 114 57.97 -21.32 5.36
CA ALA A 114 56.73 -21.31 4.58
C ALA A 114 56.16 -22.72 4.32
N THR A 115 57.02 -23.75 4.33
CA THR A 115 56.63 -25.13 4.00
C THR A 115 56.08 -25.92 5.20
N SER A 116 56.29 -25.47 6.44
CA SER A 116 55.73 -26.13 7.63
C SER A 116 54.34 -25.64 8.02
N VAL A 117 53.99 -24.39 7.71
CA VAL A 117 52.67 -23.80 8.02
C VAL A 117 51.56 -24.38 7.14
N ALA A 118 51.88 -24.75 5.89
CA ALA A 118 50.92 -25.38 4.98
C ALA A 118 50.53 -26.82 5.36
N ALA A 119 51.29 -27.49 6.23
CA ALA A 119 51.06 -28.89 6.60
C ALA A 119 50.16 -29.07 7.83
N SER A 120 49.83 -27.99 8.57
CA SER A 120 48.99 -28.05 9.77
C SER A 120 47.54 -27.61 9.56
N VAL A 121 47.19 -27.09 8.38
CA VAL A 121 45.79 -26.82 8.02
C VAL A 121 45.20 -28.13 7.48
N GLY A 122 44.95 -29.06 8.39
CA GLY A 122 44.14 -30.23 8.10
C GLY A 122 42.79 -29.74 7.57
N THR A 123 42.36 -30.31 6.44
CA THR A 123 40.98 -30.22 5.97
C THR A 123 40.09 -30.86 7.03
N GLU A 124 39.62 -30.09 8.00
CA GLU A 124 38.54 -30.51 8.88
C GLU A 124 37.27 -30.56 8.03
N SER A 125 36.75 -31.76 7.84
CA SER A 125 35.39 -31.97 7.36
C SER A 125 34.44 -31.18 8.26
N ALA A 126 33.53 -30.41 7.63
CA ALA A 126 32.48 -29.69 8.33
C ALA A 126 31.80 -30.59 9.40
N PRO A 127 31.57 -30.08 10.62
CA PRO A 127 30.95 -30.90 11.66
C PRO A 127 29.54 -31.28 11.22
N ALA A 128 29.31 -32.59 11.14
CA ALA A 128 27.99 -33.17 10.97
C ALA A 128 27.42 -33.52 12.35
N SER A 129 26.51 -32.70 12.87
CA SER A 129 25.29 -33.16 13.60
C SER A 129 24.50 -31.98 14.16
N GLY A 130 23.18 -32.01 13.97
CA GLY A 130 22.24 -31.16 14.71
C GLY A 130 22.10 -31.64 16.15
N ASP A 131 22.53 -30.82 17.11
CA ASP A 131 22.61 -31.23 18.52
C ASP A 131 21.34 -30.86 19.30
N ALA A 132 20.50 -31.88 19.48
CA ALA A 132 19.49 -32.15 20.53
C ALA A 132 18.65 -33.36 20.10
N PHE A 133 18.36 -33.45 18.80
CA PHE A 133 17.52 -34.49 18.17
C PHE A 133 18.17 -35.17 16.96
N GLY A 134 19.39 -34.77 16.54
CA GLY A 134 20.07 -35.35 15.38
C GLY A 134 19.40 -35.01 14.04
N LEU A 135 18.65 -33.91 13.97
CA LEU A 135 17.96 -33.45 12.77
C LEU A 135 18.68 -32.24 12.18
N GLY A 136 18.74 -32.16 10.85
CA GLY A 136 19.35 -31.05 10.12
C GLY A 136 20.89 -31.12 10.05
N ARG A 137 21.47 -30.04 9.53
CA ARG A 137 22.92 -29.78 9.44
C ARG A 137 23.17 -28.29 9.66
N ALA A 138 24.41 -27.92 9.95
CA ALA A 138 24.81 -26.52 9.91
C ALA A 138 24.50 -25.91 8.53
N ALA A 139 23.92 -24.70 8.53
CA ALA A 139 23.73 -23.92 7.32
C ALA A 139 25.09 -23.49 6.78
N LEU A 140 25.26 -23.56 5.46
CA LEU A 140 26.47 -23.05 4.82
C LEU A 140 26.41 -21.53 4.76
N GLU A 141 27.57 -20.86 4.73
CA GLU A 141 27.62 -19.40 4.63
C GLU A 141 26.94 -18.91 3.34
N GLU A 142 27.08 -19.67 2.25
CA GLU A 142 26.42 -19.34 0.98
C GLU A 142 24.89 -19.49 1.04
N GLU A 143 24.38 -20.38 1.89
CA GLU A 143 22.94 -20.56 2.08
C GLU A 143 22.35 -19.43 2.92
N LEU A 144 23.08 -19.01 3.95
CA LEU A 144 22.71 -17.84 4.75
C LEU A 144 22.74 -16.59 3.89
N ALA A 145 23.81 -16.35 3.14
CA ALA A 145 23.93 -15.18 2.26
C ALA A 145 22.83 -15.13 1.17
N ALA A 146 22.31 -16.28 0.73
CA ALA A 146 21.25 -16.34 -0.25
C ALA A 146 19.84 -16.12 0.34
N TRP A 147 19.65 -16.31 1.65
CA TRP A 147 18.31 -16.32 2.28
C TRP A 147 18.12 -15.22 3.32
N ASP A 148 19.19 -14.83 4.01
CA ASP A 148 19.24 -13.77 5.00
C ASP A 148 19.66 -12.47 4.31
N VAL A 149 18.68 -11.84 3.67
CA VAL A 149 18.80 -10.55 2.97
C VAL A 149 17.97 -9.46 3.65
N ASP A 150 17.61 -9.70 4.92
CA ASP A 150 16.75 -8.82 5.71
C ASP A 150 17.49 -7.52 6.04
N VAL A 151 16.79 -6.38 5.93
CA VAL A 151 17.36 -5.08 6.29
C VAL A 151 16.64 -4.48 7.49
N LEU A 152 17.38 -4.31 8.59
CA LEU A 152 16.84 -3.76 9.83
C LEU A 152 16.82 -2.22 9.80
N PRO A 153 16.01 -1.56 10.65
CA PRO A 153 15.90 -0.10 10.69
C PRO A 153 17.21 0.65 10.94
N ASP A 154 18.20 0.00 11.54
CA ASP A 154 19.53 0.56 11.78
C ASP A 154 20.52 0.35 10.61
N GLY A 155 20.04 -0.16 9.47
CA GLY A 155 20.83 -0.40 8.26
C GLY A 155 21.63 -1.70 8.26
N ARG A 156 21.54 -2.53 9.32
CA ARG A 156 22.13 -3.88 9.28
C ARG A 156 21.45 -4.71 8.20
N GLY A 157 22.27 -5.41 7.42
CA GLY A 157 21.82 -6.22 6.27
C GLY A 157 21.97 -5.53 4.92
N LEU A 158 22.20 -4.21 4.88
CA LEU A 158 22.41 -3.49 3.62
C LEU A 158 23.67 -3.98 2.87
N PRO A 159 23.54 -4.36 1.58
CA PRO A 159 24.69 -4.66 0.74
C PRO A 159 25.44 -3.38 0.35
N GLU A 160 26.68 -3.54 -0.10
CA GLU A 160 27.43 -2.46 -0.74
C GLU A 160 26.74 -2.07 -2.06
N GLY A 161 26.53 -0.78 -2.30
CA GLY A 161 25.87 -0.30 -3.51
C GLY A 161 25.40 1.14 -3.40
N SER A 162 24.92 1.68 -4.51
CA SER A 162 24.34 3.02 -4.58
C SER A 162 23.42 3.18 -5.79
N GLY A 163 22.44 4.07 -5.68
CA GLY A 163 21.57 4.45 -6.79
C GLY A 163 21.04 5.88 -6.62
N ASP A 164 20.99 6.60 -7.73
CA ASP A 164 20.44 7.95 -7.78
C ASP A 164 18.98 7.96 -8.24
N VAL A 165 18.32 9.10 -8.01
CA VAL A 165 16.89 9.29 -8.34
C VAL A 165 16.60 9.06 -9.82
N TRP A 166 17.49 9.48 -10.73
CA TRP A 166 17.26 9.40 -12.17
C TRP A 166 17.39 7.98 -12.73
N THR A 167 18.40 7.25 -12.27
CA THR A 167 18.52 5.81 -12.52
C THR A 167 17.29 5.10 -11.96
N GLY A 168 16.81 5.54 -10.79
CA GLY A 168 15.60 5.02 -10.17
C GLY A 168 14.35 5.23 -11.01
N ASP A 169 14.16 6.42 -11.58
CA ASP A 169 13.04 6.74 -12.48
C ASP A 169 13.04 5.82 -13.71
N GLU A 170 14.20 5.63 -14.36
CA GLU A 170 14.33 4.74 -15.52
C GLU A 170 13.95 3.29 -15.17
N VAL A 171 14.54 2.73 -14.10
CA VAL A 171 14.25 1.35 -13.67
C VAL A 171 12.79 1.22 -13.22
N PHE A 172 12.25 2.21 -12.50
CA PHE A 172 10.87 2.21 -12.03
C PHE A 172 9.88 2.27 -13.20
N GLY A 173 10.16 3.09 -14.22
CA GLY A 173 9.39 3.17 -15.45
C GLY A 173 9.27 1.82 -16.17
N GLU A 174 10.36 1.05 -16.21
CA GLU A 174 10.40 -0.26 -16.87
C GLU A 174 9.78 -1.39 -16.03
N GLN A 175 10.06 -1.40 -14.72
CA GLN A 175 9.78 -2.56 -13.85
C GLN A 175 8.55 -2.37 -12.94
N CYS A 176 8.13 -1.14 -12.68
CA CYS A 176 7.16 -0.83 -11.61
C CYS A 176 5.93 -0.03 -12.10
N ALA A 177 6.13 0.91 -13.02
CA ALA A 177 5.13 1.91 -13.39
C ALA A 177 3.87 1.35 -14.04
N ALA A 178 3.95 0.14 -14.61
CA ALA A 178 2.78 -0.58 -15.14
C ALA A 178 1.66 -0.72 -14.10
N CYS A 179 2.03 -0.92 -12.83
CA CYS A 179 1.09 -1.03 -11.70
C CYS A 179 1.11 0.21 -10.81
N HIS A 180 2.28 0.76 -10.52
CA HIS A 180 2.42 1.81 -9.50
C HIS A 180 2.33 3.24 -10.06
N GLY A 181 2.03 3.43 -11.34
CA GLY A 181 2.03 4.75 -11.97
C GLY A 181 3.44 5.23 -12.26
N ASP A 182 3.61 6.27 -13.08
CA ASP A 182 4.95 6.72 -13.44
C ASP A 182 5.61 7.49 -12.29
N PHE A 183 4.81 8.09 -11.40
CA PHE A 183 5.23 8.89 -10.26
C PHE A 183 4.94 8.20 -8.92
N ALA A 184 4.86 6.87 -8.94
CA ALA A 184 4.53 6.04 -7.79
C ALA A 184 3.13 6.34 -7.19
N GLU A 185 2.23 6.95 -7.97
CA GLU A 185 0.90 7.39 -7.54
C GLU A 185 -0.20 6.31 -7.59
N GLY A 186 0.15 5.10 -8.04
CA GLY A 186 -0.76 3.97 -8.26
C GLY A 186 -1.54 4.07 -9.57
N ARG A 187 -1.80 2.92 -10.21
CA ARG A 187 -2.74 2.78 -11.33
C ARG A 187 -3.91 1.89 -10.96
N ASP A 188 -5.10 2.27 -11.39
CA ASP A 188 -6.35 1.57 -11.10
C ASP A 188 -6.55 1.31 -9.59
N ALA A 189 -6.41 0.06 -9.16
CA ALA A 189 -6.51 -0.38 -7.76
C ALA A 189 -5.19 -0.94 -7.22
N TRP A 190 -4.08 -0.73 -7.93
CA TRP A 190 -2.75 -1.08 -7.43
C TRP A 190 -2.30 -0.10 -6.35
N PRO A 191 -1.40 -0.54 -5.45
CA PRO A 191 -0.96 0.29 -4.32
C PRO A 191 -0.34 1.62 -4.77
N VAL A 192 -0.77 2.69 -4.10
CA VAL A 192 -0.16 4.02 -4.15
C VAL A 192 1.09 4.00 -3.26
N LEU A 193 2.24 4.40 -3.82
CA LEU A 193 3.52 4.42 -3.11
C LEU A 193 3.92 5.83 -2.65
N ALA A 194 3.37 6.88 -3.29
CA ALA A 194 3.63 8.27 -2.95
C ALA A 194 2.37 9.11 -2.71
N GLY A 195 2.45 10.02 -1.72
CA GLY A 195 1.36 10.95 -1.34
C GLY A 195 0.61 10.56 -0.07
N GLY A 196 -0.52 11.20 0.21
CA GLY A 196 -1.36 10.89 1.38
C GLY A 196 -0.87 11.47 2.72
N PHE A 197 0.07 12.43 2.69
CA PHE A 197 0.51 13.16 3.87
C PHE A 197 -0.68 13.80 4.60
N ASP A 198 -0.63 13.76 5.93
CA ASP A 198 -1.63 14.32 6.84
C ASP A 198 -3.06 13.74 6.72
N THR A 199 -3.24 12.64 5.99
CA THR A 199 -4.55 11.97 5.86
C THR A 199 -4.80 10.89 6.92
N LEU A 200 -3.85 10.62 7.83
CA LEU A 200 -3.94 9.50 8.78
C LEU A 200 -5.13 9.58 9.75
N ALA A 201 -5.67 10.77 9.97
CA ALA A 201 -6.85 11.00 10.81
C ALA A 201 -8.17 11.10 10.01
N ASP A 202 -8.11 11.02 8.68
CA ASP A 202 -9.29 11.13 7.84
C ASP A 202 -10.18 9.89 7.95
N ARG A 203 -11.42 10.02 7.46
CA ARG A 203 -12.35 8.88 7.38
C ARG A 203 -11.79 7.75 6.51
N ASP A 204 -11.01 8.09 5.48
CA ASP A 204 -10.39 7.15 4.56
C ASP A 204 -8.92 7.54 4.32
N PRO A 205 -7.99 7.10 5.19
CA PRO A 205 -6.58 7.47 5.11
C PRO A 205 -5.85 6.89 3.89
N VAL A 206 -4.98 7.69 3.28
CA VAL A 206 -4.09 7.26 2.20
C VAL A 206 -2.71 6.95 2.78
N LYS A 207 -2.44 5.66 3.00
CA LYS A 207 -1.24 5.16 3.69
C LYS A 207 -0.19 4.70 2.68
N THR A 208 0.85 5.48 2.50
CA THR A 208 1.92 5.25 1.52
C THR A 208 3.28 5.09 2.21
N VAL A 209 4.34 4.94 1.41
CA VAL A 209 5.71 4.97 1.93
C VAL A 209 6.00 6.29 2.64
N GLY A 210 5.66 7.43 2.03
CA GLY A 210 5.90 8.73 2.65
C GLY A 210 4.99 9.04 3.83
N SER A 211 3.68 8.74 3.73
CA SER A 211 2.72 9.19 4.75
C SER A 211 2.66 8.30 5.99
N TYR A 212 3.01 7.02 5.88
CA TYR A 212 2.73 6.03 6.92
C TYR A 212 3.95 5.22 7.34
N TRP A 213 4.87 4.86 6.45
CA TRP A 213 5.93 3.92 6.81
C TRP A 213 6.97 4.56 7.73
N PRO A 214 7.44 3.85 8.77
CA PRO A 214 8.36 4.42 9.75
C PRO A 214 9.83 4.33 9.34
N TYR A 215 10.21 3.36 8.51
CA TYR A 215 11.61 3.04 8.23
C TYR A 215 11.85 2.84 6.73
N LEU A 216 12.93 3.42 6.24
CA LEU A 216 13.41 3.23 4.87
C LEU A 216 13.85 1.78 4.62
N SER A 217 14.35 1.10 5.66
CA SER A 217 14.79 -0.31 5.59
C SER A 217 13.71 -1.24 5.04
N THR A 218 12.46 -1.01 5.45
CA THR A 218 11.31 -1.80 4.98
C THR A 218 11.07 -1.60 3.49
N VAL A 219 11.31 -0.40 2.96
CA VAL A 219 11.17 -0.12 1.51
C VAL A 219 12.21 -0.90 0.74
N TRP A 220 13.49 -0.77 1.14
CA TRP A 220 14.60 -1.45 0.48
C TRP A 220 14.42 -2.98 0.50
N ASP A 221 14.20 -3.56 1.69
CA ASP A 221 14.05 -5.01 1.88
C ASP A 221 12.88 -5.57 1.07
N TYR A 222 11.70 -4.95 1.20
CA TYR A 222 10.52 -5.43 0.52
C TYR A 222 10.64 -5.36 -1.01
N VAL A 223 11.21 -4.27 -1.54
CA VAL A 223 11.44 -4.12 -2.97
C VAL A 223 12.45 -5.17 -3.47
N HIS A 224 13.60 -5.31 -2.82
CA HIS A 224 14.62 -6.30 -3.17
C HIS A 224 14.06 -7.73 -3.15
N ARG A 225 13.34 -8.07 -2.08
CA ARG A 225 12.89 -9.43 -1.81
C ARG A 225 11.64 -9.84 -2.60
N SER A 226 10.72 -8.90 -2.85
CA SER A 226 9.35 -9.23 -3.26
C SER A 226 8.88 -8.53 -4.53
N MET A 227 9.67 -7.59 -5.07
CA MET A 227 9.33 -6.87 -6.30
C MET A 227 10.31 -7.19 -7.45
N PRO A 228 9.88 -7.03 -8.72
CA PRO A 228 8.53 -6.70 -9.18
C PRO A 228 7.50 -7.81 -8.92
N PHE A 229 6.23 -7.46 -8.76
CA PHE A 229 5.17 -8.45 -8.53
C PHE A 229 5.05 -9.42 -9.71
N GLY A 230 5.24 -10.72 -9.44
CA GLY A 230 5.28 -11.78 -10.46
C GLY A 230 6.68 -12.09 -11.02
N ALA A 231 7.70 -11.30 -10.65
CA ALA A 231 9.10 -11.49 -11.05
C ALA A 231 10.08 -11.10 -9.92
N ALA A 232 9.72 -11.39 -8.67
CA ALA A 232 10.52 -11.04 -7.49
C ALA A 232 11.94 -11.64 -7.53
N GLY A 233 12.92 -10.94 -6.94
CA GLY A 233 14.33 -11.37 -6.89
C GLY A 233 15.07 -11.20 -8.21
N THR A 234 14.61 -10.31 -9.09
CA THR A 234 15.26 -10.00 -10.37
C THR A 234 16.04 -8.69 -10.37
N LEU A 235 15.83 -7.84 -9.36
CA LEU A 235 16.53 -6.57 -9.20
C LEU A 235 17.90 -6.79 -8.57
N THR A 236 18.88 -6.01 -9.02
CA THR A 236 20.19 -5.89 -8.39
C THR A 236 20.17 -4.93 -7.22
N ASP A 237 21.16 -5.01 -6.32
CA ASP A 237 21.26 -4.12 -5.15
C ASP A 237 21.24 -2.63 -5.54
N ASP A 238 22.00 -2.26 -6.58
CA ASP A 238 22.07 -0.88 -7.08
C ASP A 238 20.72 -0.41 -7.67
N GLU A 239 20.00 -1.29 -8.39
CA GLU A 239 18.66 -0.99 -8.89
C GLU A 239 17.66 -0.78 -7.75
N VAL A 240 17.76 -1.55 -6.66
CA VAL A 240 16.91 -1.35 -5.48
C VAL A 240 17.24 -0.04 -4.78
N TYR A 241 18.52 0.31 -4.64
CA TYR A 241 18.91 1.62 -4.12
C TYR A 241 18.33 2.76 -4.97
N ALA A 242 18.44 2.65 -6.30
CA ALA A 242 17.94 3.64 -7.25
C ALA A 242 16.40 3.78 -7.17
N ILE A 243 15.66 2.67 -7.22
CA ILE A 243 14.20 2.66 -7.05
C ILE A 243 13.80 3.28 -5.70
N THR A 244 14.52 2.95 -4.62
CA THR A 244 14.23 3.50 -3.30
C THR A 244 14.46 5.01 -3.27
N ALA A 245 15.54 5.51 -3.87
CA ALA A 245 15.79 6.94 -4.04
C ALA A 245 14.67 7.62 -4.84
N TYR A 246 14.18 6.98 -5.92
CA TYR A 246 13.07 7.50 -6.71
C TYR A 246 11.74 7.55 -5.94
N ILE A 247 11.44 6.55 -5.10
CA ILE A 247 10.25 6.55 -4.24
C ILE A 247 10.34 7.67 -3.19
N LEU A 248 11.52 7.92 -2.62
CA LEU A 248 11.76 9.05 -1.72
C LEU A 248 11.52 10.39 -2.43
N TYR A 249 12.07 10.55 -3.63
CA TYR A 249 11.87 11.75 -4.45
C TYR A 249 10.39 11.95 -4.82
N SER A 250 9.68 10.87 -5.18
CA SER A 250 8.24 10.91 -5.49
C SER A 250 7.39 11.31 -4.29
N ASN A 251 7.90 11.13 -3.07
CA ASN A 251 7.29 11.57 -1.81
C ASN A 251 7.79 12.95 -1.34
N ASP A 252 8.57 13.67 -2.16
CA ASP A 252 9.19 14.95 -1.83
C ASP A 252 10.05 14.90 -0.53
N LEU A 253 10.67 13.74 -0.22
CA LEU A 253 11.53 13.55 0.95
C LEU A 253 13.01 13.84 0.65
N VAL A 254 13.41 13.82 -0.62
CA VAL A 254 14.76 14.10 -1.10
C VAL A 254 14.71 14.87 -2.42
N ASP A 255 15.79 15.58 -2.75
CA ASP A 255 15.95 16.31 -4.02
C ASP A 255 16.31 15.39 -5.19
N ASP A 256 16.26 15.92 -6.42
CA ASP A 256 16.46 15.16 -7.67
C ASP A 256 17.92 14.72 -7.93
N ASP A 257 18.88 15.30 -7.22
CA ASP A 257 20.30 14.95 -7.28
C ASP A 257 20.75 14.01 -6.14
N PHE A 258 19.80 13.55 -5.32
CA PHE A 258 20.08 12.66 -4.21
C PHE A 258 20.58 11.28 -4.68
N VAL A 259 21.57 10.76 -3.95
CA VAL A 259 22.13 9.43 -4.15
C VAL A 259 21.97 8.63 -2.87
N LEU A 260 21.21 7.55 -2.93
CA LEU A 260 21.06 6.61 -1.83
C LEU A 260 22.18 5.57 -1.91
N SER A 261 22.89 5.36 -0.82
CA SER A 261 23.89 4.31 -0.65
C SER A 261 23.81 3.75 0.75
N ARG A 262 24.59 2.70 1.01
CA ARG A 262 24.77 2.16 2.37
C ARG A 262 25.15 3.23 3.38
N GLU A 263 25.99 4.19 2.99
CA GLU A 263 26.48 5.27 3.85
C GLU A 263 25.44 6.36 4.09
N THR A 264 24.66 6.72 3.08
CA THR A 264 23.65 7.79 3.17
C THR A 264 22.29 7.30 3.68
N PHE A 265 22.11 5.98 3.81
CA PHE A 265 20.84 5.37 4.19
C PHE A 265 20.28 5.89 5.53
N ALA A 266 21.15 6.02 6.53
CA ALA A 266 20.77 6.44 7.87
C ALA A 266 20.47 7.95 7.97
N ASP A 267 20.81 8.74 6.94
CA ASP A 267 20.58 10.18 6.92
C ASP A 267 19.14 10.53 6.51
N VAL A 268 18.39 9.57 5.95
CA VAL A 268 17.01 9.78 5.51
C VAL A 268 16.05 9.70 6.69
N ALA A 269 15.37 10.81 6.98
CA ALA A 269 14.32 10.88 7.99
C ALA A 269 12.93 10.63 7.37
N MET A 270 12.29 9.52 7.77
CA MET A 270 10.92 9.22 7.36
C MET A 270 9.91 10.09 8.12
N TYR A 271 8.88 10.58 7.43
CA TYR A 271 7.88 11.49 8.00
C TYR A 271 7.15 10.91 9.23
N ASN A 272 6.80 9.62 9.17
CA ASN A 272 6.02 8.93 10.22
C ASN A 272 6.87 7.98 11.08
N ALA A 273 8.16 8.28 11.27
CA ALA A 273 9.08 7.44 12.04
C ALA A 273 8.58 7.16 13.48
N ASP A 274 7.97 8.15 14.12
CA ASP A 274 7.43 8.05 15.49
C ASP A 274 5.93 7.70 15.55
N GLY A 275 5.32 7.34 14.42
CA GLY A 275 3.87 7.14 14.30
C GLY A 275 3.32 5.83 14.84
N PHE A 276 4.16 4.98 15.43
CA PHE A 276 3.80 3.63 15.85
C PHE A 276 4.05 3.42 17.34
N ILE A 277 3.17 2.65 17.97
CA ILE A 277 3.29 2.22 19.35
C ILE A 277 3.29 0.69 19.43
N VAL A 278 3.92 0.16 20.47
CA VAL A 278 3.74 -1.24 20.85
C VAL A 278 2.30 -1.42 21.33
N ASP A 279 1.71 -2.58 21.01
CA ASP A 279 0.34 -2.95 21.40
C ASP A 279 0.04 -2.62 22.87
N ASP A 280 -0.89 -1.69 23.10
CA ASP A 280 -1.27 -1.17 24.41
C ASP A 280 -2.64 -1.66 24.89
N ARG A 281 -3.30 -2.56 24.15
CA ARG A 281 -4.60 -3.16 24.50
C ARG A 281 -4.64 -3.77 25.91
N PRO A 282 -3.56 -4.34 26.47
CA PRO A 282 -3.54 -4.76 27.88
C PRO A 282 -3.86 -3.66 28.90
N VAL A 283 -3.61 -2.40 28.53
CA VAL A 283 -3.87 -1.23 29.38
C VAL A 283 -5.14 -0.50 28.94
N THR A 284 -5.38 -0.35 27.64
CA THR A 284 -6.48 0.47 27.09
C THR A 284 -7.80 -0.27 26.92
N GLU A 285 -7.76 -1.60 26.69
CA GLU A 285 -8.95 -2.38 26.32
C GLU A 285 -9.26 -3.50 27.31
N TYR A 286 -8.28 -4.32 27.68
CA TYR A 286 -8.55 -5.53 28.47
C TYR A 286 -9.23 -5.22 29.81
N PRO A 287 -8.86 -4.16 30.56
CA PRO A 287 -9.58 -3.80 31.78
C PRO A 287 -11.06 -3.43 31.55
N ILE A 288 -11.40 -2.96 30.35
CA ILE A 288 -12.77 -2.62 29.95
C ILE A 288 -13.56 -3.89 29.59
N TRP A 289 -12.92 -4.89 28.98
CA TRP A 289 -13.61 -6.06 28.40
C TRP A 289 -13.47 -7.37 29.17
N THR A 290 -12.76 -7.40 30.30
CA THR A 290 -12.60 -8.60 31.14
C THR A 290 -13.53 -8.64 32.36
N GLY A 291 -14.41 -7.64 32.53
CA GLY A 291 -15.40 -7.60 33.61
C GLY A 291 -16.56 -8.58 33.42
N GLU A 292 -17.41 -8.72 34.46
CA GLU A 292 -18.63 -9.51 34.36
C GLU A 292 -19.61 -8.87 33.36
N PRO A 293 -20.05 -9.58 32.30
CA PRO A 293 -20.95 -9.02 31.30
C PRO A 293 -22.36 -8.84 31.88
N CYS A 294 -23.14 -7.92 31.30
CA CYS A 294 -24.54 -7.80 31.64
C CYS A 294 -25.33 -9.04 31.18
N MET A 295 -26.13 -9.62 32.08
CA MET A 295 -26.93 -10.82 31.81
C MET A 295 -28.42 -10.55 31.55
N SER A 296 -28.97 -9.45 32.07
CA SER A 296 -30.39 -9.11 31.94
C SER A 296 -30.62 -7.60 31.90
N ASP A 297 -31.63 -7.16 31.15
CA ASP A 297 -32.06 -5.75 31.05
C ASP A 297 -30.93 -4.78 30.63
N CYS A 298 -30.04 -5.24 29.75
CA CYS A 298 -28.77 -4.57 29.41
C CYS A 298 -28.88 -3.27 28.62
N LYS A 299 -30.04 -3.00 28.00
CA LYS A 299 -30.32 -1.77 27.27
C LYS A 299 -31.65 -1.21 27.74
N SER A 300 -31.70 0.10 27.98
CA SER A 300 -32.91 0.82 28.35
C SER A 300 -33.86 1.07 27.17
N ALA A 301 -33.36 0.97 25.94
CA ALA A 301 -34.13 1.15 24.72
C ALA A 301 -34.17 -0.16 23.88
N PRO A 302 -35.21 -0.36 23.06
CA PRO A 302 -35.26 -1.45 22.09
C PRO A 302 -34.05 -1.44 21.16
N ALA A 303 -33.62 -2.62 20.73
CA ALA A 303 -32.58 -2.73 19.71
C ALA A 303 -33.09 -2.19 18.37
N GLU A 304 -32.31 -1.31 17.73
CA GLU A 304 -32.58 -0.73 16.42
C GLU A 304 -31.56 -1.23 15.41
N ILE A 305 -32.01 -1.53 14.19
CA ILE A 305 -31.14 -1.94 13.08
C ILE A 305 -30.61 -0.68 12.40
N THR A 306 -29.30 -0.42 12.51
CA THR A 306 -28.67 0.77 11.93
C THR A 306 -27.98 0.51 10.59
N ARG A 307 -27.59 -0.74 10.29
CA ARG A 307 -26.97 -1.14 9.02
C ARG A 307 -27.35 -2.57 8.65
N ARG A 308 -27.51 -2.85 7.35
CA ARG A 308 -27.65 -4.22 6.83
C ARG A 308 -26.63 -4.44 5.71
N SER A 309 -25.97 -5.59 5.71
CA SER A 309 -25.03 -5.96 4.64
C SER A 309 -25.73 -6.06 3.27
N SER A 310 -27.01 -6.42 3.27
CA SER A 310 -27.86 -6.40 2.09
C SER A 310 -27.99 -5.04 1.44
N ASP A 311 -27.85 -3.95 2.20
CA ASP A 311 -27.94 -2.59 1.65
C ASP A 311 -26.67 -2.22 0.86
N VAL A 312 -25.61 -3.05 0.94
CA VAL A 312 -24.36 -2.88 0.19
C VAL A 312 -24.32 -3.80 -1.04
N GLY A 313 -24.89 -5.00 -0.97
CA GLY A 313 -25.12 -5.86 -2.15
C GLY A 313 -23.87 -6.46 -2.82
N VAL A 314 -22.68 -6.35 -2.21
CA VAL A 314 -21.41 -6.80 -2.84
C VAL A 314 -21.05 -8.28 -2.60
N THR A 315 -21.93 -9.05 -1.96
CA THR A 315 -21.70 -10.49 -1.74
C THR A 315 -22.05 -11.25 -3.01
N PRO A 316 -21.14 -12.07 -3.58
CA PRO A 316 -21.47 -12.91 -4.72
C PRO A 316 -22.64 -13.85 -4.43
N ALA A 317 -23.55 -14.00 -5.38
CA ALA A 317 -24.63 -14.98 -5.33
C ALA A 317 -24.12 -16.39 -5.69
N ASP A 318 -24.88 -17.41 -5.29
CA ASP A 318 -24.57 -18.82 -5.56
C ASP A 318 -24.53 -19.16 -7.07
N ASP A 319 -25.19 -18.35 -7.92
CA ASP A 319 -25.16 -18.49 -9.37
C ASP A 319 -24.01 -17.72 -10.05
N GLY A 320 -23.13 -17.11 -9.25
CA GLY A 320 -22.00 -16.31 -9.72
C GLY A 320 -22.38 -14.90 -10.18
N SER A 321 -23.65 -14.50 -10.09
CA SER A 321 -24.01 -13.09 -10.24
C SER A 321 -23.56 -12.30 -9.01
N MET A 322 -23.10 -11.05 -9.19
CA MET A 322 -23.06 -10.12 -8.06
C MET A 322 -24.52 -9.90 -7.70
N ALA A 323 -24.95 -10.38 -6.54
CA ALA A 323 -26.36 -10.49 -6.23
C ALA A 323 -27.05 -9.13 -6.37
N GLU A 324 -27.90 -8.98 -7.40
CA GLU A 324 -29.21 -8.38 -7.13
C GLU A 324 -29.82 -9.34 -6.12
N SER A 325 -29.66 -9.02 -4.84
CA SER A 325 -30.16 -9.90 -3.80
C SER A 325 -31.64 -10.12 -4.07
N LEU A 326 -32.13 -11.35 -3.94
CA LEU A 326 -33.57 -11.64 -3.99
C LEU A 326 -34.38 -10.67 -3.08
N MET A 327 -33.71 -10.12 -2.06
CA MET A 327 -34.20 -9.09 -1.18
C MET A 327 -34.28 -7.69 -1.82
N GLU A 328 -33.37 -7.27 -2.69
CA GLU A 328 -33.47 -6.03 -3.48
C GLU A 328 -34.63 -6.09 -4.47
N GLN A 329 -34.85 -7.22 -5.15
CA GLN A 329 -36.03 -7.39 -6.01
C GLN A 329 -37.33 -7.31 -5.19
N GLN A 330 -37.32 -7.83 -3.96
CA GLN A 330 -38.46 -7.78 -3.06
C GLN A 330 -38.65 -6.38 -2.42
N LEU A 331 -37.57 -5.63 -2.15
CA LEU A 331 -37.59 -4.24 -1.67
C LEU A 331 -38.05 -3.26 -2.76
N ALA A 332 -37.60 -3.45 -4.00
CA ALA A 332 -38.08 -2.70 -5.16
C ALA A 332 -39.58 -2.94 -5.41
N SER A 333 -40.07 -4.18 -5.20
CA SER A 333 -41.51 -4.50 -5.28
C SER A 333 -42.36 -3.86 -4.18
N LEU A 334 -41.73 -3.40 -3.09
CA LEU A 334 -42.37 -2.76 -1.94
C LEU A 334 -42.15 -1.24 -1.89
N GLY A 335 -41.54 -0.63 -2.93
CA GLY A 335 -41.33 0.81 -3.04
C GLY A 335 -40.14 1.35 -2.23
N GLY A 336 -39.13 0.52 -1.95
CA GLY A 336 -37.88 0.94 -1.30
C GLY A 336 -37.04 1.85 -2.21
N ASN A 337 -36.70 3.02 -1.69
CA ASN A 337 -36.03 4.14 -2.33
C ASN A 337 -34.50 4.01 -2.36
N GLU A 338 -33.94 4.15 -3.57
CA GLU A 338 -32.68 4.80 -4.01
C GLU A 338 -31.34 4.61 -3.26
N TRP A 339 -31.24 3.83 -2.20
CA TRP A 339 -30.00 3.76 -1.40
C TRP A 339 -28.91 2.78 -1.91
N GLY A 340 -29.23 1.96 -2.91
CA GLY A 340 -28.31 0.96 -3.50
C GLY A 340 -27.67 1.37 -4.82
N ALA A 341 -28.29 2.27 -5.60
CA ALA A 341 -27.77 2.66 -6.91
C ALA A 341 -26.55 3.61 -6.80
N GLU A 342 -26.49 4.44 -5.75
CA GLU A 342 -25.39 5.39 -5.55
C GLU A 342 -24.13 4.77 -4.93
N ARG A 343 -24.18 3.53 -4.42
CA ARG A 343 -22.99 2.89 -3.80
C ARG A 343 -22.25 1.89 -4.68
N VAL A 344 -22.81 1.47 -5.81
CA VAL A 344 -22.00 0.89 -6.90
C VAL A 344 -21.23 2.00 -7.63
N ALA A 345 -21.70 3.25 -7.56
CA ALA A 345 -20.96 4.45 -7.97
C ALA A 345 -20.21 5.14 -6.81
N GLY A 346 -20.33 4.62 -5.58
CA GLY A 346 -19.99 5.32 -4.33
C GLY A 346 -19.05 4.55 -3.42
N SER A 347 -18.17 3.72 -3.98
CA SER A 347 -16.83 3.57 -3.40
C SER A 347 -16.09 4.90 -3.64
N VAL A 348 -16.31 5.85 -2.75
CA VAL A 348 -15.63 7.15 -2.70
C VAL A 348 -14.11 6.91 -2.89
N PHE A 349 -13.32 7.37 -3.87
CA PHE A 349 -13.46 8.35 -4.95
C PHE A 349 -14.32 9.55 -4.57
N MET A 350 -13.68 10.51 -3.89
CA MET A 350 -14.24 11.81 -3.55
C MET A 350 -14.82 12.51 -4.80
N ASP A 351 -16.09 12.91 -4.71
CA ASP A 351 -16.65 14.00 -5.50
C ASP A 351 -16.31 15.32 -4.76
N PRO A 352 -15.46 16.19 -5.32
CA PRO A 352 -15.01 17.41 -4.66
C PRO A 352 -16.04 18.56 -4.68
N ASP A 353 -17.15 18.45 -5.42
CA ASP A 353 -18.08 19.58 -5.58
C ASP A 353 -19.10 19.72 -4.42
N ALA A 354 -19.20 18.75 -3.51
CA ALA A 354 -20.17 18.79 -2.42
C ALA A 354 -19.82 19.79 -1.30
N ALA A 355 -18.56 20.24 -1.20
CA ALA A 355 -18.13 21.18 -0.16
C ALA A 355 -18.18 22.66 -0.59
N ALA A 356 -18.29 22.94 -1.89
CA ALA A 356 -18.24 24.31 -2.41
C ALA A 356 -19.60 25.03 -2.46
N ALA A 357 -20.70 24.31 -2.20
CA ALA A 357 -22.05 24.84 -2.41
C ALA A 357 -22.59 25.73 -1.27
N GLU A 358 -21.89 25.87 -0.13
CA GLU A 358 -22.44 26.57 1.05
C GLU A 358 -21.76 27.90 1.42
N GLU A 359 -20.68 28.34 0.75
CA GLU A 359 -19.93 29.56 1.12
C GLU A 359 -19.72 30.60 0.00
N ALA A 360 -20.56 30.65 -1.05
CA ALA A 360 -20.48 31.70 -2.07
C ALA A 360 -21.79 32.47 -2.21
N ALA A 361 -22.14 33.24 -1.18
CA ALA A 361 -23.24 34.20 -1.24
C ALA A 361 -22.90 35.50 -0.49
N MET A 362 -21.89 36.27 -0.93
CA MET A 362 -21.93 37.73 -0.76
C MET A 362 -20.87 38.50 -1.58
N GLU A 363 -21.39 39.51 -2.31
CA GLU A 363 -20.79 40.78 -2.75
C GLU A 363 -19.72 40.86 -3.86
N GLU A 364 -20.19 41.33 -5.03
CA GLU A 364 -19.43 41.99 -6.10
C GLU A 364 -19.06 43.46 -5.78
N ALA A 365 -18.01 43.93 -6.49
CA ALA A 365 -17.75 45.27 -7.03
C ALA A 365 -16.54 46.04 -6.43
N PRO A 366 -15.88 46.95 -7.20
CA PRO A 366 -15.64 46.97 -8.65
C PRO A 366 -14.18 47.29 -9.06
N GLU A 367 -13.91 47.09 -10.34
CA GLU A 367 -12.71 47.48 -11.10
C GLU A 367 -12.36 48.97 -11.01
N GLU A 368 -11.05 49.29 -11.03
CA GLU A 368 -10.55 50.63 -11.32
C GLU A 368 -9.44 50.55 -12.40
N GLN A 369 -9.78 50.98 -13.61
CA GLN A 369 -8.86 51.27 -14.72
C GLN A 369 -8.34 52.70 -14.61
N VAL A 370 -7.02 52.91 -14.81
CA VAL A 370 -6.38 54.09 -15.44
C VAL A 370 -4.87 53.83 -15.51
N ALA A 371 -4.07 54.20 -16.52
CA ALA A 371 -4.25 54.67 -17.89
C ALA A 371 -2.84 54.85 -18.51
N SER A 372 -2.72 54.54 -19.81
CA SER A 372 -1.96 55.28 -20.85
C SER A 372 -0.44 55.48 -20.68
N THR A 373 0.40 55.20 -21.69
CA THR A 373 0.44 55.92 -22.96
C THR A 373 1.33 55.24 -24.00
N GLU A 374 0.91 55.40 -25.25
CA GLU A 374 1.46 54.89 -26.50
C GLU A 374 2.87 55.40 -26.83
N THR A 375 3.65 54.59 -27.55
CA THR A 375 4.26 55.06 -28.80
C THR A 375 4.29 53.90 -29.79
N ALA A 376 3.56 54.10 -30.89
CA ALA A 376 3.44 53.17 -31.99
C ALA A 376 4.76 52.97 -32.75
N THR A 377 5.03 51.71 -33.10
CA THR A 377 5.53 51.39 -34.43
C THR A 377 4.68 50.28 -35.00
N ASP A 378 4.01 50.63 -36.09
CA ASP A 378 3.41 49.77 -37.10
C ASP A 378 4.28 48.53 -37.35
N ALA A 379 3.74 47.37 -36.99
CA ALA A 379 4.17 46.09 -37.52
C ALA A 379 2.89 45.34 -37.87
N THR A 380 2.49 45.50 -39.13
CA THR A 380 1.61 44.62 -39.88
C THR A 380 1.64 43.18 -39.36
N GLU A 381 0.56 42.76 -38.72
CA GLU A 381 0.21 41.35 -38.52
C GLU A 381 0.27 40.64 -39.87
N THR A 382 1.30 39.81 -40.01
CA THR A 382 1.28 38.69 -40.93
C THR A 382 1.02 37.47 -40.07
N THR A 383 -0.15 36.86 -40.25
CA THR A 383 -0.44 35.49 -39.83
C THR A 383 0.48 34.54 -40.61
N ALA A 384 1.76 34.49 -40.24
CA ALA A 384 2.64 33.40 -40.59
C ALA A 384 2.52 32.39 -39.45
N GLY A 385 2.10 31.17 -39.76
CA GLY A 385 2.19 30.06 -38.80
C GLY A 385 3.63 29.88 -38.28
N PRO A 386 3.84 29.06 -37.25
CA PRO A 386 5.16 28.89 -36.64
C PRO A 386 6.20 28.47 -37.69
N ASP A 387 7.42 28.99 -37.58
CA ASP A 387 8.53 28.73 -38.52
C ASP A 387 8.66 27.22 -38.77
N PRO A 388 8.47 26.73 -40.01
CA PRO A 388 8.54 25.31 -40.32
C PRO A 388 9.84 24.62 -39.89
N ALA A 389 10.97 25.34 -39.89
CA ALA A 389 12.24 24.81 -39.42
C ALA A 389 12.22 24.59 -37.89
N LEU A 390 11.64 25.55 -37.16
CA LEU A 390 11.51 25.49 -35.71
C LEU A 390 10.49 24.43 -35.28
N VAL A 391 9.38 24.26 -36.02
CA VAL A 391 8.41 23.17 -35.84
C VAL A 391 9.08 21.80 -36.03
N ALA A 392 9.95 21.65 -37.03
CA ALA A 392 10.68 20.40 -37.27
C ALA A 392 11.69 20.08 -36.16
N ALA A 393 12.39 21.09 -35.65
CA ALA A 393 13.26 20.96 -34.47
C ALA A 393 12.43 20.58 -33.23
N GLY A 394 11.30 21.25 -33.02
CA GLY A 394 10.40 21.03 -31.90
C GLY A 394 9.80 19.65 -31.88
N LYS A 395 9.46 19.09 -33.05
CA LYS A 395 9.04 17.68 -33.16
C LYS A 395 10.10 16.70 -32.64
N SER A 396 11.39 17.02 -32.84
CA SER A 396 12.49 16.19 -32.35
C SER A 396 12.69 16.36 -30.84
N ALA A 397 12.62 17.59 -30.34
CA ALA A 397 12.72 17.91 -28.92
C ALA A 397 11.52 17.38 -28.10
N PHE A 398 10.32 17.33 -28.70
CA PHE A 398 9.08 16.79 -28.10
C PHE A 398 9.17 15.31 -27.70
N ARG A 399 10.21 14.57 -28.13
CA ARG A 399 10.46 13.20 -27.64
C ARG A 399 10.53 13.13 -26.11
N GLN A 400 10.99 14.20 -25.46
CA GLN A 400 11.03 14.33 -24.00
C GLN A 400 9.63 14.33 -23.35
N CYS A 401 8.60 14.69 -24.12
CA CYS A 401 7.21 14.74 -23.68
C CYS A 401 6.41 13.48 -24.06
N ALA A 402 6.94 12.65 -24.97
CA ALA A 402 6.20 11.58 -25.63
C ALA A 402 5.92 10.35 -24.75
N SER A 403 6.64 10.21 -23.64
CA SER A 403 6.35 9.19 -22.61
C SER A 403 4.98 9.45 -21.97
N CYS A 404 4.73 10.69 -21.56
CA CYS A 404 3.52 11.07 -20.83
C CYS A 404 2.41 11.65 -21.71
N HIS A 405 2.74 12.27 -22.85
CA HIS A 405 1.77 12.98 -23.69
C HIS A 405 1.64 12.41 -25.09
N GLN A 406 0.46 12.60 -25.68
CA GLN A 406 0.21 12.37 -27.09
C GLN A 406 -0.22 13.66 -27.79
N ILE A 407 0.15 13.79 -29.06
CA ILE A 407 -0.21 14.91 -29.94
C ILE A 407 -0.40 14.38 -31.37
N GLY A 408 -1.32 14.97 -32.11
CA GLY A 408 -1.75 14.56 -33.44
C GLY A 408 -3.07 13.79 -33.49
N GLU A 409 -3.40 13.27 -34.67
CA GLU A 409 -4.66 12.57 -34.94
C GLU A 409 -4.84 11.36 -34.00
N GLY A 410 -5.97 11.31 -33.30
CA GLY A 410 -6.30 10.21 -32.38
C GLY A 410 -5.56 10.23 -31.04
N ALA A 411 -4.92 11.35 -30.67
CA ALA A 411 -4.27 11.50 -29.37
C ALA A 411 -5.26 11.29 -28.20
N LYS A 412 -4.81 10.56 -27.18
CA LYS A 412 -5.56 10.24 -25.96
C LYS A 412 -4.80 10.69 -24.72
N ASN A 413 -5.54 10.94 -23.64
CA ASN A 413 -4.97 11.15 -22.31
C ASN A 413 -4.18 9.91 -21.87
N ARG A 414 -3.02 10.13 -21.24
CA ARG A 414 -2.18 9.12 -20.59
C ARG A 414 -1.84 9.63 -19.19
N SER A 415 -0.60 9.47 -18.75
CA SER A 415 -0.06 10.07 -17.53
C SER A 415 -0.13 11.60 -17.57
N GLY A 416 0.01 12.20 -18.76
CA GLY A 416 -0.34 13.58 -19.05
C GLY A 416 -1.55 13.72 -19.99
N PRO A 417 -2.21 14.90 -20.02
CA PRO A 417 -3.31 15.16 -20.96
C PRO A 417 -2.82 15.16 -22.41
N GLN A 418 -3.71 14.88 -23.36
CA GLN A 418 -3.41 15.09 -24.78
C GLN A 418 -3.14 16.58 -25.07
N LEU A 419 -2.23 16.85 -26.02
CA LEU A 419 -1.70 18.21 -26.26
C LEU A 419 -2.18 18.86 -27.58
N ASN A 420 -3.17 18.29 -28.27
CA ASN A 420 -3.81 18.98 -29.39
C ASN A 420 -4.53 20.23 -28.89
N GLY A 421 -4.37 21.34 -29.62
CA GLY A 421 -4.96 22.63 -29.28
C GLY A 421 -4.49 23.15 -27.91
N VAL A 422 -3.30 22.77 -27.42
CA VAL A 422 -2.82 23.25 -26.11
C VAL A 422 -2.43 24.73 -26.17
N TYR A 423 -1.85 25.18 -27.28
CA TYR A 423 -1.48 26.57 -27.47
C TYR A 423 -2.73 27.44 -27.64
N GLY A 424 -2.85 28.49 -26.83
CA GLY A 424 -4.01 29.37 -26.74
C GLY A 424 -5.15 28.86 -25.86
N ARG A 425 -5.02 27.66 -25.28
CA ARG A 425 -6.07 27.05 -24.43
C ARG A 425 -5.87 27.39 -22.96
N VAL A 426 -6.98 27.51 -22.23
CA VAL A 426 -6.96 27.67 -20.77
C VAL A 426 -6.26 26.45 -20.14
N VAL A 427 -5.40 26.70 -19.17
CA VAL A 427 -4.69 25.67 -18.39
C VAL A 427 -5.72 24.69 -17.80
N GLY A 428 -5.42 23.39 -17.76
CA GLY A 428 -6.28 22.44 -17.03
C GLY A 428 -7.63 22.09 -17.66
N SER A 429 -7.84 22.35 -18.96
CA SER A 429 -9.17 22.26 -19.59
C SER A 429 -9.39 21.06 -20.52
N VAL A 430 -8.57 20.01 -20.49
CA VAL A 430 -8.79 18.81 -21.32
C VAL A 430 -9.80 17.89 -20.66
N ASP A 431 -10.87 17.58 -21.39
CA ASP A 431 -11.91 16.66 -20.93
C ASP A 431 -11.36 15.28 -20.57
N GLY A 432 -11.84 14.73 -19.45
CA GLY A 432 -11.51 13.39 -19.00
C GLY A 432 -10.08 13.22 -18.45
N PHE A 433 -9.31 14.29 -18.24
CA PHE A 433 -8.02 14.23 -17.54
C PHE A 433 -8.14 14.73 -16.09
N LYS A 434 -7.51 14.05 -15.14
CA LYS A 434 -7.53 14.41 -13.71
C LYS A 434 -6.34 15.31 -13.36
N TYR A 435 -6.58 16.62 -13.31
CA TYR A 435 -5.57 17.62 -12.97
C TYR A 435 -5.26 17.69 -11.46
N SER A 436 -4.06 18.15 -11.12
CA SER A 436 -3.68 18.49 -9.74
C SER A 436 -4.39 19.77 -9.26
N ASN A 437 -4.45 19.99 -7.95
CA ASN A 437 -5.07 21.19 -7.39
C ASN A 437 -4.41 22.47 -7.93
N ALA A 438 -3.07 22.52 -7.98
CA ALA A 438 -2.33 23.65 -8.55
C ALA A 438 -2.76 24.01 -9.99
N VAL A 439 -3.02 23.01 -10.83
CA VAL A 439 -3.46 23.23 -12.22
C VAL A 439 -4.94 23.63 -12.29
N LYS A 440 -5.78 23.16 -11.35
CA LYS A 440 -7.17 23.61 -11.21
C LYS A 440 -7.26 25.05 -10.71
N ASP A 441 -6.39 25.45 -9.79
CA ASP A 441 -6.32 26.81 -9.28
C ASP A 441 -5.95 27.76 -10.43
N ALA A 442 -4.91 27.43 -11.21
CA ALA A 442 -4.53 28.16 -12.42
C ALA A 442 -5.64 28.21 -13.49
N ASN A 443 -6.45 27.14 -13.61
CA ASN A 443 -7.63 27.15 -14.47
C ASN A 443 -8.69 28.16 -13.98
N SER A 444 -8.96 28.21 -12.67
CA SER A 444 -9.95 29.13 -12.10
C SER A 444 -9.52 30.60 -12.17
N GLU A 445 -8.21 30.86 -12.18
CA GLU A 445 -7.61 32.17 -12.46
C GLU A 445 -7.61 32.52 -13.95
N GLY A 446 -8.01 31.61 -14.83
CA GLY A 446 -8.10 31.83 -16.27
C GLY A 446 -6.76 31.89 -16.98
N VAL A 447 -5.71 31.27 -16.42
CA VAL A 447 -4.38 31.22 -17.05
C VAL A 447 -4.48 30.51 -18.41
N VAL A 448 -3.88 31.09 -19.45
CA VAL A 448 -3.89 30.57 -20.82
C VAL A 448 -2.48 30.16 -21.22
N TRP A 449 -2.35 28.99 -21.85
CA TRP A 449 -1.09 28.54 -22.45
C TRP A 449 -0.72 29.40 -23.67
N ASN A 450 0.28 30.24 -23.51
CA ASN A 450 0.87 31.10 -24.54
C ASN A 450 2.41 30.97 -24.47
N ASP A 451 3.15 31.73 -25.28
CA ASP A 451 4.62 31.65 -25.29
C ASP A 451 5.24 31.81 -23.90
N GLU A 452 4.79 32.81 -23.11
CA GLU A 452 5.36 33.12 -21.80
C GLU A 452 5.04 32.05 -20.77
N THR A 453 3.78 31.65 -20.67
CA THR A 453 3.33 30.65 -19.68
C THR A 453 3.82 29.25 -20.01
N LEU A 454 3.87 28.87 -21.30
CA LEU A 454 4.47 27.61 -21.71
C LEU A 454 5.98 27.61 -21.49
N ALA A 455 6.68 28.72 -21.79
CA ALA A 455 8.12 28.80 -21.52
C ALA A 455 8.42 28.68 -20.02
N GLY A 456 7.71 29.43 -19.18
CA GLY A 456 7.87 29.37 -17.73
C GLY A 456 7.57 27.98 -17.15
N PHE A 457 6.45 27.38 -17.55
CA PHE A 457 6.06 26.07 -17.06
C PHE A 457 6.95 24.95 -17.59
N LEU A 458 7.34 24.96 -18.87
CA LEU A 458 8.19 23.92 -19.44
C LEU A 458 9.65 24.04 -18.99
N ALA A 459 10.12 25.22 -18.57
CA ALA A 459 11.47 25.39 -18.01
C ALA A 459 11.59 24.85 -16.57
N ASP A 460 10.54 24.98 -15.75
CA ASP A 460 10.48 24.44 -14.39
C ASP A 460 9.02 24.21 -13.96
N PRO A 461 8.43 23.03 -14.25
CA PRO A 461 7.02 22.78 -13.95
C PRO A 461 6.69 22.89 -12.46
N LYS A 462 7.54 22.32 -11.58
CA LYS A 462 7.32 22.30 -10.13
C LYS A 462 7.53 23.69 -9.52
N GLY A 463 8.48 24.48 -10.02
CA GLY A 463 8.68 25.86 -9.59
C GLY A 463 7.61 26.83 -10.11
N TYR A 464 7.13 26.64 -11.34
CA TYR A 464 6.13 27.51 -11.96
C TYR A 464 4.71 27.24 -11.42
N LEU A 465 4.30 25.98 -11.29
CA LEU A 465 3.05 25.58 -10.62
C LEU A 465 3.34 24.63 -9.47
N LYS A 466 3.58 25.20 -8.28
CA LYS A 466 3.86 24.43 -7.06
C LYS A 466 2.70 23.49 -6.74
N GLY A 467 2.98 22.17 -6.68
CA GLY A 467 1.97 21.13 -6.52
C GLY A 467 1.38 20.61 -7.85
N THR A 468 2.01 20.92 -8.98
CA THR A 468 1.76 20.22 -10.24
C THR A 468 2.12 18.73 -10.11
N ARG A 469 1.34 17.86 -10.75
CA ARG A 469 1.64 16.43 -10.86
C ARG A 469 2.57 16.09 -12.03
N MET A 470 2.95 17.08 -12.83
CA MET A 470 3.93 16.89 -13.90
C MET A 470 5.33 16.85 -13.29
N SER A 471 5.83 15.63 -12.98
CA SER A 471 7.22 15.44 -12.55
C SER A 471 8.14 15.41 -13.77
N PHE A 472 8.46 16.60 -14.26
CA PHE A 472 9.38 16.80 -15.37
C PHE A 472 10.44 17.81 -14.96
N ARG A 473 11.71 17.51 -15.24
CA ARG A 473 12.88 18.32 -14.86
C ARG A 473 12.88 19.74 -15.43
N GLY A 474 12.12 19.95 -16.50
CA GLY A 474 12.15 21.16 -17.29
C GLY A 474 13.13 21.10 -18.47
N VAL A 475 12.82 21.87 -19.51
CA VAL A 475 13.66 22.03 -20.70
C VAL A 475 14.72 23.08 -20.41
N ARG A 476 15.99 22.67 -20.37
CA ARG A 476 17.12 23.53 -20.00
C ARG A 476 17.68 24.37 -21.14
N ASP A 477 17.46 23.90 -22.36
CA ASP A 477 17.97 24.55 -23.56
C ASP A 477 16.89 25.47 -24.13
N ASP A 478 17.21 26.76 -24.22
CA ASP A 478 16.27 27.80 -24.67
C ASP A 478 15.85 27.60 -26.14
N GLU A 479 16.71 26.99 -26.97
CA GLU A 479 16.41 26.69 -28.37
C GLU A 479 15.42 25.52 -28.48
N ASP A 480 15.63 24.46 -27.70
CA ASP A 480 14.68 23.34 -27.58
C ASP A 480 13.34 23.80 -26.99
N LEU A 481 13.35 24.69 -25.99
CA LEU A 481 12.15 25.24 -25.38
C LEU A 481 11.31 26.02 -26.41
N ALA A 482 11.94 26.95 -27.13
CA ALA A 482 11.29 27.71 -28.21
C ALA A 482 10.80 26.78 -29.33
N ALA A 483 11.56 25.74 -29.66
CA ALA A 483 11.20 24.77 -30.68
C ALA A 483 9.97 23.94 -30.27
N ILE A 484 9.91 23.45 -29.03
CA ILE A 484 8.75 22.71 -28.50
C ILE A 484 7.50 23.59 -28.53
N ILE A 485 7.58 24.85 -28.10
CA ILE A 485 6.45 25.78 -28.13
C ILE A 485 5.94 25.98 -29.56
N ALA A 486 6.85 26.21 -30.52
CA ALA A 486 6.49 26.33 -31.94
C ALA A 486 5.83 25.05 -32.49
N TYR A 487 6.31 23.87 -32.08
CA TYR A 487 5.70 22.60 -32.45
C TYR A 487 4.30 22.44 -31.85
N LEU A 488 4.10 22.76 -30.57
CA LEU A 488 2.77 22.75 -29.94
C LEU A 488 1.80 23.73 -30.62
N ALA A 489 2.28 24.94 -30.96
CA ALA A 489 1.52 25.94 -31.69
C ALA A 489 1.07 25.47 -33.08
N SER A 490 1.80 24.56 -33.72
CA SER A 490 1.40 23.97 -35.01
C SER A 490 0.16 23.06 -34.92
N PHE A 491 -0.28 22.72 -33.71
CA PHE A 491 -1.53 21.99 -33.42
C PHE A 491 -2.58 22.87 -32.74
N ALA A 492 -2.42 24.20 -32.74
CA ALA A 492 -3.45 25.14 -32.34
C ALA A 492 -4.62 25.10 -33.34
N GLU A 493 -5.86 25.24 -32.86
CA GLU A 493 -7.06 25.32 -33.72
C GLU A 493 -7.29 26.73 -34.27
#